data_AF-A0A836T858-F1
#
_entry.id   AF-A0A836T858-F1
#
_cell.length_a   1.000
_cell.length_b   1.000
_cell.length_c   1.000
_cell.angle_alpha   90.00
_cell.angle_beta   90.00
_cell.angle_gamma   90.00
#
_symmetry.space_group_name_H-M   'P 1'
#
loop_
_entity.id
_entity.type
_entity.pdbx_description
1 polymer ?
#
loop_
_entity_poly.entity_id
_entity_poly.type
_entity_poly.pdbx_seq_one_letter_code
_entity_poly.pdbx_strand_id
1 'polypeptide(L)'
;MIFLRIFLLFFLISFPSQASIQNNCLKCHNGIEDIRDQSSKMMKEIFHIATLAGYPQNNCIVCHGGNPKAITKEEAHKGSIKAFLKGLKTKRGTIKGPQNFYPDPGSPWINKYTCGMCHQEQVRTQYTSLMFTEAGKIQGTLWGFGGLNGYKHDIGNYDVEALDIHETLGTQQYKKYMEKLKKLEPQVFPKKMTTLPKAPTAEEVEKNPQLAVYTYLRQECQRCHTGNKGRQKRGDFRGMGCSACHIPYS
;
A
#
# COMPACT_ATOMS: atom_id res chain seq x y z
N MET A 1 71.12 -31.13 4.58
CA MET A 1 70.18 -30.68 3.54
C MET A 1 68.99 -31.61 3.55
N ILE A 2 67.79 -31.13 3.87
CA ILE A 2 66.47 -31.56 3.35
C ILE A 2 65.45 -30.72 4.12
N PHE A 3 65.01 -29.63 3.49
CA PHE A 3 63.91 -28.79 3.93
C PHE A 3 62.60 -29.56 3.71
N LEU A 4 61.87 -29.85 4.78
CA LEU A 4 60.54 -30.44 4.72
C LEU A 4 59.54 -29.36 4.28
N ARG A 5 59.11 -29.43 3.02
CA ARG A 5 58.13 -28.50 2.41
C ARG A 5 56.76 -28.68 3.05
N ILE A 6 56.28 -27.65 3.76
CA ILE A 6 54.88 -27.52 4.18
C ILE A 6 54.05 -27.16 2.95
N PHE A 7 53.24 -28.09 2.46
CA PHE A 7 52.25 -27.84 1.42
C PHE A 7 50.98 -27.27 2.08
N LEU A 8 50.85 -25.94 2.07
CA LEU A 8 49.62 -25.24 2.47
C LEU A 8 48.58 -25.41 1.35
N LEU A 9 47.70 -26.40 1.51
CA LEU A 9 46.49 -26.55 0.70
C LEU A 9 45.53 -25.39 1.02
N PHE A 10 45.63 -24.30 0.26
CA PHE A 10 44.58 -23.28 0.22
C PHE A 10 43.32 -23.89 -0.40
N PHE A 11 42.39 -24.32 0.47
CA PHE A 11 41.02 -24.63 0.07
C PHE A 11 40.37 -23.30 -0.36
N LEU A 12 40.28 -23.07 -1.67
CA LEU A 12 39.41 -22.06 -2.25
C LEU A 12 37.97 -22.45 -1.92
N ILE A 13 37.44 -21.91 -0.82
CA ILE A 13 36.01 -21.93 -0.53
C ILE A 13 35.38 -20.97 -1.55
N SER A 14 35.03 -21.52 -2.71
CA SER A 14 34.12 -20.87 -3.64
C SER A 14 32.78 -20.70 -2.92
N PHE A 15 32.55 -19.51 -2.36
CA PHE A 15 31.19 -19.13 -1.99
C PHE A 15 30.33 -19.26 -3.25
N PRO A 16 29.27 -20.08 -3.25
CA PRO A 16 28.35 -20.10 -4.38
C PRO A 16 27.82 -18.68 -4.52
N SER A 17 28.15 -18.03 -5.63
CA SER A 17 27.46 -16.82 -6.03
C SER A 17 25.97 -17.17 -6.04
N GLN A 18 25.18 -16.50 -5.20
CA GLN A 18 23.73 -16.59 -5.28
C GLN A 18 23.35 -16.24 -6.71
N ALA A 19 23.00 -17.25 -7.49
CA ALA A 19 22.47 -17.07 -8.83
C ALA A 19 21.25 -16.17 -8.67
N SER A 20 21.36 -14.92 -9.12
CA SER A 20 20.23 -14.01 -9.11
C SER A 20 19.13 -14.63 -9.95
N ILE A 21 17.94 -14.74 -9.37
CA ILE A 21 16.76 -15.27 -10.04
C ILE A 21 16.50 -14.36 -11.25
N GLN A 22 16.91 -14.75 -12.45
CA GLN A 22 16.94 -13.86 -13.59
C GLN A 22 15.62 -13.95 -14.38
N ASN A 23 14.68 -13.04 -14.09
CA ASN A 23 13.48 -12.86 -14.90
C ASN A 23 13.63 -11.69 -15.89
N ASN A 24 12.73 -11.62 -16.89
CA ASN A 24 12.80 -10.57 -17.92
C ASN A 24 12.60 -9.16 -17.37
N CYS A 25 11.91 -8.97 -16.25
CA CYS A 25 11.71 -7.65 -15.64
C CYS A 25 13.06 -7.08 -15.17
N LEU A 26 13.89 -7.92 -14.53
CA LEU A 26 15.21 -7.53 -14.02
C LEU A 26 16.25 -7.24 -15.13
N LYS A 27 15.96 -7.56 -16.40
CA LYS A 27 16.82 -7.15 -17.52
C LYS A 27 16.83 -5.64 -17.72
N CYS A 28 15.71 -4.97 -17.44
CA CYS A 28 15.61 -3.50 -17.48
C CYS A 28 15.64 -2.88 -16.08
N HIS A 29 15.11 -3.59 -15.08
CA HIS A 29 15.07 -3.16 -13.68
C HIS A 29 16.20 -3.79 -12.86
N ASN A 30 17.44 -3.65 -13.34
CA ASN A 30 18.62 -4.18 -12.65
C ASN A 30 18.78 -3.46 -11.29
N GLY A 31 19.14 -4.23 -10.26
CA GLY A 31 19.34 -3.71 -8.90
C GLY A 31 18.08 -3.61 -8.05
N ILE A 32 16.90 -3.94 -8.57
CA ILE A 32 15.70 -4.10 -7.74
C ILE A 32 15.81 -5.40 -6.95
N GLU A 33 15.73 -5.28 -5.63
CA GLU A 33 15.77 -6.39 -4.69
C GLU A 33 14.36 -6.88 -4.31
N ASP A 34 14.30 -8.03 -3.65
CA ASP A 34 13.07 -8.50 -3.04
C ASP A 34 12.59 -7.55 -1.93
N ILE A 35 11.27 -7.30 -1.86
CA ILE A 35 10.65 -6.39 -0.89
C ILE A 35 10.94 -6.76 0.59
N ARG A 36 11.29 -8.03 0.85
CA ARG A 36 11.66 -8.56 2.17
C ARG A 36 12.70 -9.65 1.98
N ASP A 37 13.41 -9.94 3.07
CA ASP A 37 14.29 -11.10 3.17
C ASP A 37 13.61 -12.39 2.66
N GLN A 38 14.32 -13.14 1.82
CA GLN A 38 13.83 -14.35 1.15
C GLN A 38 13.44 -15.47 2.14
N SER A 39 14.04 -15.49 3.33
CA SER A 39 13.71 -16.45 4.39
C SER A 39 12.39 -16.11 5.10
N SER A 40 11.89 -14.89 4.96
CA SER A 40 10.67 -14.43 5.61
C SER A 40 9.44 -15.21 5.15
N LYS A 41 8.49 -15.40 6.07
CA LYS A 41 7.22 -16.11 5.76
C LYS A 41 6.46 -15.43 4.61
N MET A 42 6.50 -14.10 4.55
CA MET A 42 5.85 -13.33 3.49
C MET A 42 6.48 -13.61 2.13
N MET A 43 7.81 -13.55 2.04
CA MET A 43 8.50 -13.72 0.77
C MET A 43 8.36 -15.16 0.23
N LYS A 44 8.41 -16.16 1.13
CA LYS A 44 8.11 -17.55 0.79
C LYS A 44 6.71 -17.74 0.19
N GLU A 45 5.71 -17.07 0.75
CA GLU A 45 4.34 -17.11 0.20
C GLU A 45 4.28 -16.45 -1.17
N ILE A 46 4.96 -15.31 -1.37
CA ILE A 46 5.03 -14.64 -2.68
C ILE A 46 5.65 -15.58 -3.74
N PHE A 47 6.76 -16.25 -3.42
CA PHE A 47 7.35 -17.24 -4.32
C PHE A 47 6.41 -18.42 -4.60
N HIS A 48 5.66 -18.87 -3.58
CA HIS A 48 4.66 -19.91 -3.76
C HIS A 48 3.56 -19.47 -4.73
N ILE A 49 3.03 -18.25 -4.57
CA ILE A 49 2.04 -17.69 -5.50
C ILE A 49 2.61 -17.57 -6.93
N ALA A 50 3.84 -17.09 -7.08
CA ALA A 50 4.50 -17.00 -8.37
C ALA A 50 4.64 -18.39 -9.03
N THR A 51 4.97 -19.41 -8.24
CA THR A 51 5.05 -20.81 -8.68
C THR A 51 3.69 -21.35 -9.10
N LEU A 52 2.64 -21.15 -8.29
CA LEU A 52 1.26 -21.54 -8.63
C LEU A 52 0.76 -20.85 -9.90
N ALA A 53 1.20 -19.62 -10.14
CA ALA A 53 0.88 -18.87 -11.35
C ALA A 53 1.65 -19.33 -12.60
N GLY A 54 2.60 -20.26 -12.46
CA GLY A 54 3.42 -20.80 -13.55
C GLY A 54 4.70 -20.00 -13.83
N TYR A 55 5.09 -19.09 -12.93
CA TYR A 55 6.25 -18.21 -13.07
C TYR A 55 7.12 -18.19 -11.80
N PRO A 56 7.71 -19.34 -11.39
CA PRO A 56 8.43 -19.47 -10.12
C PRO A 56 9.62 -18.50 -9.95
N GLN A 57 10.21 -18.06 -11.06
CA GLN A 57 11.33 -17.11 -11.07
C GLN A 57 10.90 -15.63 -11.18
N ASN A 58 9.60 -15.35 -11.22
CA ASN A 58 9.09 -13.98 -11.33
C ASN A 58 8.06 -13.69 -10.24
N ASN A 59 8.55 -13.26 -9.09
CA ASN A 59 7.75 -12.75 -7.98
C ASN A 59 7.19 -11.35 -8.23
N CYS A 60 7.80 -10.56 -9.12
CA CYS A 60 7.40 -9.17 -9.39
C CYS A 60 5.94 -9.08 -9.86
N ILE A 61 5.53 -10.00 -10.74
CA ILE A 61 4.17 -10.02 -11.30
C ILE A 61 3.08 -10.32 -10.27
N VAL A 62 3.42 -10.88 -9.10
CA VAL A 62 2.44 -11.16 -8.03
C VAL A 62 1.75 -9.88 -7.56
N CYS A 63 2.48 -8.77 -7.54
CA CYS A 63 1.94 -7.47 -7.18
C CYS A 63 1.74 -6.57 -8.41
N HIS A 64 2.67 -6.61 -9.37
CA HIS A 64 2.66 -5.68 -10.51
C HIS A 64 1.84 -6.15 -11.70
N GLY A 65 1.53 -7.45 -11.84
CA GLY A 65 0.93 -7.98 -13.07
C GLY A 65 1.88 -7.85 -14.26
N GLY A 66 1.36 -7.50 -15.43
CA GLY A 66 2.13 -7.39 -16.67
C GLY A 66 2.41 -8.72 -17.37
N ASN A 67 3.26 -8.66 -18.39
CA ASN A 67 3.68 -9.81 -19.18
C ASN A 67 5.12 -10.23 -18.82
N PRO A 68 5.31 -11.29 -18.01
CA PRO A 68 6.64 -11.73 -17.58
C PRO A 68 7.52 -12.29 -18.72
N LYS A 69 6.94 -12.57 -19.90
CA LYS A 69 7.67 -13.11 -21.05
C LYS A 69 8.15 -12.03 -22.03
N ALA A 70 7.62 -10.82 -21.92
CA ALA A 70 8.00 -9.72 -22.81
C ALA A 70 9.40 -9.18 -22.49
N ILE A 71 10.03 -8.60 -23.50
CA ILE A 71 11.36 -7.99 -23.42
C ILE A 71 11.35 -6.50 -23.80
N THR A 72 10.20 -5.97 -24.24
CA THR A 72 10.00 -4.55 -24.50
C THR A 72 9.19 -3.92 -23.38
N LYS A 73 9.41 -2.62 -23.15
CA LYS A 73 8.73 -1.86 -22.09
C LYS A 73 7.21 -1.90 -22.26
N GLU A 74 6.73 -1.72 -23.48
CA GLU A 74 5.31 -1.58 -23.80
C GLU A 74 4.58 -2.90 -23.55
N GLU A 75 5.17 -4.03 -23.96
CA GLU A 75 4.54 -5.34 -23.80
C GLU A 75 4.69 -5.88 -22.37
N ALA A 76 5.80 -5.62 -21.69
CA ALA A 76 6.00 -6.03 -20.30
C ALA A 76 5.00 -5.35 -19.35
N HIS A 77 4.69 -4.08 -19.59
CA HIS A 77 3.80 -3.27 -18.76
C HIS A 77 2.32 -3.30 -19.21
N LYS A 78 1.90 -4.40 -19.86
CA LYS A 78 0.55 -4.56 -20.38
C LYS A 78 -0.18 -5.75 -19.75
N GLY A 79 -1.40 -5.51 -19.28
CA GLY A 79 -2.30 -6.55 -18.84
C GLY A 79 -1.79 -7.31 -17.61
N SER A 80 -2.25 -8.53 -17.46
CA SER A 80 -1.80 -9.46 -16.43
C SER A 80 -1.91 -10.89 -16.96
N ILE A 81 -1.22 -11.83 -16.31
CA ILE A 81 -1.27 -13.22 -16.72
C ILE A 81 -2.65 -13.85 -16.49
N LYS A 82 -3.03 -14.78 -17.37
CA LYS A 82 -4.36 -15.44 -17.33
C LYS A 82 -4.67 -16.08 -15.97
N ALA A 83 -3.65 -16.60 -15.27
CA ALA A 83 -3.83 -17.24 -13.98
C ALA A 83 -4.37 -16.26 -12.91
N PHE A 84 -3.86 -15.02 -12.86
CA PHE A 84 -4.35 -14.00 -11.93
C PHE A 84 -5.74 -13.47 -12.31
N LEU A 85 -6.03 -13.33 -13.61
CA LEU A 85 -7.34 -12.90 -14.10
C LEU A 85 -8.44 -13.92 -13.75
N LYS A 86 -8.15 -15.22 -13.97
CA LYS A 86 -9.08 -16.32 -13.65
C LYS A 86 -9.17 -16.60 -12.15
N GLY A 87 -8.09 -16.34 -11.42
CA GLY A 87 -7.95 -16.66 -10.01
C GLY A 87 -7.16 -17.95 -9.78
N LEU A 88 -6.29 -17.93 -8.78
CA LEU A 88 -5.49 -19.05 -8.33
C LEU A 88 -6.20 -19.81 -7.22
N LYS A 89 -6.26 -21.13 -7.33
CA LYS A 89 -6.76 -21.99 -6.25
C LYS A 89 -5.67 -22.14 -5.19
N THR A 90 -5.99 -21.80 -3.95
CA THR A 90 -5.11 -21.98 -2.79
C THR A 90 -5.83 -22.80 -1.72
N LYS A 91 -5.10 -23.18 -0.67
CA LYS A 91 -5.70 -23.82 0.52
C LYS A 91 -6.76 -22.94 1.21
N ARG A 92 -6.74 -21.62 0.98
CA ARG A 92 -7.66 -20.64 1.57
C ARG A 92 -8.76 -20.20 0.61
N GLY A 93 -8.94 -20.92 -0.50
CA GLY A 93 -9.91 -20.60 -1.54
C GLY A 93 -9.26 -19.98 -2.79
N THR A 94 -10.09 -19.39 -3.64
CA THR A 94 -9.65 -18.80 -4.91
C THR A 94 -9.27 -17.34 -4.69
N ILE A 95 -8.02 -16.99 -5.00
CA ILE A 95 -7.52 -15.61 -4.92
C ILE A 95 -7.30 -15.04 -6.32
N LYS A 96 -7.74 -13.81 -6.56
CA LYS A 96 -7.42 -13.07 -7.79
C LYS A 96 -6.20 -12.19 -7.55
N GLY A 97 -5.24 -12.25 -8.47
CA GLY A 97 -4.08 -11.35 -8.46
C GLY A 97 -4.32 -10.09 -9.27
N PRO A 98 -3.26 -9.39 -9.70
CA PRO A 98 -3.38 -8.16 -10.48
C PRO A 98 -4.26 -8.33 -11.73
N GLN A 99 -5.16 -7.38 -11.96
CA GLN A 99 -6.10 -7.40 -13.10
C GLN A 99 -5.57 -6.66 -14.33
N ASN A 100 -4.50 -5.89 -14.16
CA ASN A 100 -3.75 -5.21 -15.20
C ASN A 100 -2.31 -5.01 -14.68
N PHE A 101 -1.46 -4.34 -15.45
CA PHE A 101 -0.18 -3.88 -14.97
C PHE A 101 -0.39 -2.73 -13.98
N TYR A 102 0.23 -2.86 -12.81
CA TYR A 102 0.16 -1.91 -11.72
C TYR A 102 1.53 -1.29 -11.49
N PRO A 103 1.78 -0.05 -11.95
CA PRO A 103 3.04 0.63 -11.67
C PRO A 103 3.22 0.90 -10.17
N ASP A 104 2.12 1.02 -9.42
CA ASP A 104 2.12 1.18 -7.97
C ASP A 104 1.11 0.20 -7.34
N PRO A 105 1.55 -0.98 -6.90
CA PRO A 105 0.67 -2.00 -6.35
C PRO A 105 0.19 -1.68 -4.94
N GLY A 106 0.72 -0.64 -4.28
CA GLY A 106 0.32 -0.20 -2.94
C GLY A 106 -0.95 0.63 -2.90
N SER A 107 -1.44 1.08 -4.07
CA SER A 107 -2.62 1.93 -4.20
C SER A 107 -3.86 1.30 -3.57
N PRO A 108 -4.62 2.05 -2.73
CA PRO A 108 -5.79 1.50 -2.04
C PRO A 108 -6.86 1.07 -3.03
N TRP A 109 -6.94 1.71 -4.21
CA TRP A 109 -7.96 1.45 -5.23
C TRP A 109 -7.81 0.09 -5.91
N ILE A 110 -6.63 -0.52 -5.84
CA ILE A 110 -6.31 -1.79 -6.52
C ILE A 110 -5.71 -2.84 -5.59
N ASN A 111 -5.28 -2.47 -4.39
CA ASN A 111 -4.49 -3.37 -3.53
C ASN A 111 -5.25 -4.59 -3.00
N LYS A 112 -6.58 -4.65 -3.18
CA LYS A 112 -7.34 -5.91 -3.01
C LYS A 112 -6.83 -7.05 -3.90
N TYR A 113 -6.21 -6.72 -5.02
CA TYR A 113 -5.61 -7.65 -5.98
C TYR A 113 -4.10 -7.84 -5.82
N THR A 114 -3.49 -7.17 -4.83
CA THR A 114 -2.05 -7.26 -4.55
C THR A 114 -1.86 -7.75 -3.10
N CYS A 115 -1.76 -6.85 -2.13
CA CYS A 115 -1.66 -7.16 -0.71
C CYS A 115 -2.88 -7.96 -0.21
N GLY A 116 -4.06 -7.61 -0.71
CA GLY A 116 -5.35 -8.23 -0.36
C GLY A 116 -5.51 -9.66 -0.85
N MET A 117 -4.58 -10.19 -1.66
CA MET A 117 -4.52 -11.62 -1.92
C MET A 117 -4.29 -12.43 -0.63
N CYS A 118 -3.53 -11.86 0.31
CA CYS A 118 -3.13 -12.51 1.56
C CYS A 118 -3.60 -11.75 2.82
N HIS A 119 -3.80 -10.44 2.72
CA HIS A 119 -4.07 -9.53 3.83
C HIS A 119 -5.41 -8.77 3.64
N GLN A 120 -6.48 -9.52 3.38
CA GLN A 120 -7.81 -8.98 3.07
C GLN A 120 -8.33 -8.05 4.15
N GLU A 121 -8.20 -8.45 5.42
CA GLU A 121 -8.66 -7.64 6.55
C GLU A 121 -7.89 -6.32 6.66
N GLN A 122 -6.56 -6.35 6.55
CA GLN A 122 -5.76 -5.12 6.59
C GLN A 122 -6.13 -4.17 5.44
N VAL A 123 -6.26 -4.70 4.22
CA VAL A 123 -6.69 -3.91 3.05
C VAL A 123 -8.10 -3.36 3.23
N ARG A 124 -9.03 -4.11 3.83
CA ARG A 124 -10.38 -3.65 4.10
C ARG A 124 -10.39 -2.53 5.14
N THR A 125 -9.67 -2.71 6.25
CA THR A 125 -9.62 -1.75 7.36
C THR A 125 -8.90 -0.45 7.00
N GLN A 126 -8.07 -0.44 5.95
CA GLN A 126 -7.33 0.76 5.54
C GLN A 126 -8.26 1.96 5.31
N TYR A 127 -9.44 1.73 4.73
CA TYR A 127 -10.41 2.76 4.37
C TYR A 127 -11.04 3.46 5.59
N THR A 128 -11.04 2.80 6.74
CA THR A 128 -11.54 3.35 8.02
C THR A 128 -10.42 3.81 8.95
N SER A 129 -9.16 3.81 8.48
CA SER A 129 -8.02 4.24 9.29
C SER A 129 -7.90 5.77 9.33
N LEU A 130 -7.30 6.31 10.40
CA LEU A 130 -6.95 7.73 10.46
C LEU A 130 -5.99 8.15 9.34
N MET A 131 -5.17 7.22 8.85
CA MET A 131 -4.29 7.39 7.70
C MET A 131 -5.02 7.39 6.36
N PHE A 132 -6.34 7.16 6.31
CA PHE A 132 -7.15 7.29 5.10
C PHE A 132 -8.17 8.41 5.21
N THR A 133 -8.75 8.58 6.41
CA THR A 133 -9.78 9.60 6.64
C THR A 133 -9.22 10.99 6.91
N GLU A 134 -8.04 11.09 7.55
CA GLU A 134 -7.49 12.33 8.14
C GLU A 134 -8.43 13.08 9.08
N ALA A 135 -9.40 12.38 9.66
CA ALA A 135 -10.49 13.01 10.42
C ALA A 135 -9.99 14.01 11.48
N GLY A 136 -8.96 13.66 12.25
CA GLY A 136 -8.40 14.57 13.27
C GLY A 136 -7.70 15.80 12.69
N LYS A 137 -6.96 15.66 11.57
CA LYS A 137 -6.31 16.82 10.93
C LYS A 137 -7.33 17.73 10.28
N ILE A 138 -8.30 17.16 9.58
CA ILE A 138 -9.38 17.90 8.93
C ILE A 138 -10.18 18.65 9.98
N GLN A 139 -10.63 17.96 11.03
CA GLN A 139 -11.42 18.59 12.09
C GLN A 139 -10.64 19.69 12.80
N GLY A 140 -9.38 19.45 13.19
CA GLY A 140 -8.55 20.46 13.84
C GLY A 140 -8.32 21.70 12.96
N THR A 141 -8.16 21.49 11.65
CA THR A 141 -8.00 22.59 10.68
C THR A 141 -9.29 23.39 10.50
N LEU A 142 -10.45 22.72 10.39
CA LEU A 142 -11.76 23.37 10.34
C LEU A 142 -12.05 24.15 11.63
N TRP A 143 -11.64 23.60 12.79
CA TRP A 143 -11.73 24.28 14.07
C TRP A 143 -10.87 25.55 14.09
N GLY A 144 -9.61 25.45 13.67
CA GLY A 144 -8.68 26.58 13.62
C GLY A 144 -9.11 27.72 12.68
N PHE A 145 -9.88 27.40 11.63
CA PHE A 145 -10.42 28.38 10.67
C PHE A 145 -11.83 28.88 11.04
N GLY A 146 -12.13 28.96 12.33
CA GLY A 146 -13.38 29.56 12.83
C GLY A 146 -14.50 28.56 13.13
N GLY A 147 -14.19 27.26 13.23
CA GLY A 147 -15.13 26.27 13.77
C GLY A 147 -16.32 25.96 12.87
N LEU A 148 -16.15 26.01 11.54
CA LEU A 148 -17.22 25.78 10.55
C LEU A 148 -18.04 24.50 10.79
N ASN A 149 -17.42 23.46 11.36
CA ASN A 149 -18.06 22.18 11.66
C ASN A 149 -18.21 21.88 13.16
N GLY A 150 -17.96 22.89 14.01
CA GLY A 150 -17.88 22.72 15.46
C GLY A 150 -16.93 21.58 15.86
N TYR A 151 -17.33 20.81 16.87
CA TYR A 151 -16.59 19.65 17.38
C TYR A 151 -16.85 18.34 16.61
N LYS A 152 -17.55 18.39 15.47
CA LYS A 152 -17.92 17.20 14.71
C LYS A 152 -16.75 16.66 13.91
N HIS A 153 -16.50 15.35 14.06
CA HIS A 153 -15.50 14.60 13.30
C HIS A 153 -16.13 13.78 12.16
N ASP A 154 -17.12 14.33 11.49
CA ASP A 154 -17.91 13.68 10.44
C ASP A 154 -17.41 14.00 9.03
N ILE A 155 -16.23 14.60 8.88
CA ILE A 155 -15.61 14.91 7.58
C ILE A 155 -14.29 14.16 7.43
N GLY A 156 -14.13 13.47 6.30
CA GLY A 156 -12.93 12.75 5.90
C GLY A 156 -12.50 13.05 4.47
N ASN A 157 -11.40 12.43 4.03
CA ASN A 157 -10.95 12.54 2.63
C ASN A 157 -11.93 11.97 1.61
N TYR A 158 -12.71 10.97 2.01
CA TYR A 158 -13.72 10.27 1.21
C TYR A 158 -14.92 9.92 2.09
N ASP A 159 -16.02 9.52 1.47
CA ASP A 159 -17.16 8.96 2.17
C ASP A 159 -16.75 7.61 2.78
N VAL A 160 -16.94 7.49 4.10
CA VAL A 160 -16.51 6.31 4.85
C VAL A 160 -17.59 5.93 5.84
N GLU A 161 -17.88 4.65 5.91
CA GLU A 161 -18.72 4.05 6.95
C GLU A 161 -17.85 3.15 7.82
N ALA A 162 -18.03 3.26 9.13
CA ALA A 162 -17.29 2.49 10.09
C ALA A 162 -17.55 1.00 9.87
N LEU A 163 -16.46 0.23 9.80
CA LEU A 163 -16.52 -1.21 9.70
C LEU A 163 -16.58 -1.82 11.10
N ASP A 164 -17.30 -2.92 11.25
CA ASP A 164 -17.29 -3.69 12.49
C ASP A 164 -16.07 -4.63 12.57
N ILE A 165 -14.90 -4.03 12.70
CA ILE A 165 -13.61 -4.74 12.60
C ILE A 165 -13.15 -5.36 13.92
N HIS A 166 -13.72 -4.93 15.04
CA HIS A 166 -13.38 -5.50 16.34
C HIS A 166 -14.10 -6.82 16.56
N GLU A 167 -15.11 -7.17 15.78
CA GLU A 167 -15.62 -8.55 15.76
C GLU A 167 -14.54 -9.53 15.28
N THR A 168 -13.67 -9.14 14.34
CA THR A 168 -12.71 -10.05 13.69
C THR A 168 -11.27 -9.91 14.19
N LEU A 169 -10.87 -8.76 14.75
CA LEU A 169 -9.48 -8.49 15.15
C LEU A 169 -9.33 -8.16 16.65
N GLY A 170 -8.34 -8.82 17.30
CA GLY A 170 -7.94 -8.57 18.69
C GLY A 170 -8.48 -9.58 19.72
N THR A 171 -7.94 -9.52 20.94
CA THR A 171 -8.38 -10.37 22.05
C THR A 171 -9.75 -9.91 22.60
N GLN A 172 -10.45 -10.77 23.32
CA GLN A 172 -11.74 -10.39 23.93
C GLN A 172 -11.62 -9.18 24.88
N GLN A 173 -10.50 -9.07 25.59
CA GLN A 173 -10.21 -7.91 26.44
C GLN A 173 -10.06 -6.63 25.62
N TYR A 174 -9.34 -6.70 24.48
CA TYR A 174 -9.18 -5.56 23.58
C TYR A 174 -10.53 -5.11 23.00
N LYS A 175 -11.39 -6.05 22.58
CA LYS A 175 -12.73 -5.74 22.05
C LYS A 175 -13.58 -4.97 23.06
N LYS A 176 -13.68 -5.47 24.30
CA LYS A 176 -14.39 -4.80 25.40
C LYS A 176 -13.84 -3.42 25.70
N TYR A 177 -12.52 -3.26 25.65
CA TYR A 177 -11.87 -1.96 25.81
C TYR A 177 -12.27 -0.99 24.70
N MET A 178 -12.24 -1.42 23.44
CA MET A 178 -12.62 -0.58 22.31
C MET A 178 -14.10 -0.18 22.34
N GLU A 179 -15.01 -1.08 22.74
CA GLU A 179 -16.42 -0.73 22.95
C GLU A 179 -16.61 0.35 24.02
N LYS A 180 -15.93 0.21 25.16
CA LYS A 180 -15.95 1.21 26.23
C LYS A 180 -15.41 2.55 25.72
N LEU A 181 -14.29 2.53 25.00
CA LEU A 181 -13.65 3.74 24.47
C LEU A 181 -14.54 4.44 23.42
N LYS A 182 -15.18 3.69 22.52
CA LYS A 182 -16.15 4.22 21.54
C LYS A 182 -17.32 4.94 22.22
N LYS A 183 -17.79 4.43 23.36
CA LYS A 183 -18.88 5.04 24.14
C LYS A 183 -18.44 6.32 24.84
N LEU A 184 -17.21 6.35 25.36
CA LEU A 184 -16.64 7.53 26.02
C LEU A 184 -16.28 8.64 25.03
N GLU A 185 -15.74 8.27 23.86
CA GLU A 185 -15.19 9.19 22.87
C GLU A 185 -15.87 9.06 21.49
N PRO A 186 -17.19 9.31 21.38
CA PRO A 186 -17.93 9.06 20.14
C PRO A 186 -17.45 9.90 18.95
N GLN A 187 -16.80 11.05 19.20
CA GLN A 187 -16.21 11.89 18.17
C GLN A 187 -14.88 11.35 17.62
N VAL A 188 -14.19 10.48 18.36
CA VAL A 188 -12.97 9.80 17.86
C VAL A 188 -13.33 8.60 16.99
N PHE A 189 -14.52 8.03 17.20
CA PHE A 189 -15.01 6.84 16.49
C PHE A 189 -16.35 7.10 15.78
N PRO A 190 -16.41 8.09 14.87
CA PRO A 190 -17.64 8.41 14.17
C PRO A 190 -18.07 7.22 13.30
N LYS A 191 -19.37 6.95 13.28
CA LYS A 191 -19.94 5.85 12.48
C LYS A 191 -19.87 6.11 10.98
N LYS A 192 -19.88 7.38 10.59
CA LYS A 192 -19.88 7.81 9.19
C LYS A 192 -19.10 9.11 9.07
N MET A 193 -18.41 9.26 7.95
CA MET A 193 -17.81 10.52 7.52
C MET A 193 -18.24 10.82 6.09
N THR A 194 -18.37 12.09 5.77
CA THR A 194 -18.58 12.60 4.42
C THR A 194 -17.28 13.15 3.86
N THR A 195 -17.14 13.07 2.54
CA THR A 195 -16.01 13.63 1.80
C THR A 195 -15.90 15.13 2.07
N LEU A 196 -14.66 15.62 2.27
CA LEU A 196 -14.38 17.04 2.39
C LEU A 196 -15.07 17.83 1.26
N PRO A 197 -15.71 18.98 1.53
CA PRO A 197 -16.25 19.85 0.50
C PRO A 197 -15.22 20.23 -0.56
N LYS A 198 -15.67 20.58 -1.77
CA LYS A 198 -14.78 21.09 -2.83
C LYS A 198 -14.13 22.41 -2.39
N ALA A 199 -13.01 22.77 -3.02
CA ALA A 199 -12.44 24.09 -2.82
C ALA A 199 -13.44 25.16 -3.31
N PRO A 200 -13.70 26.22 -2.52
CA PRO A 200 -14.59 27.30 -2.92
C PRO A 200 -13.99 28.15 -4.04
N THR A 201 -14.83 28.97 -4.68
CA THR A 201 -14.40 30.04 -5.59
C THR A 201 -13.84 31.23 -4.80
N ALA A 202 -13.15 32.15 -5.50
CA ALA A 202 -12.67 33.39 -4.89
C ALA A 202 -13.82 34.23 -4.32
N GLU A 203 -14.92 34.37 -5.06
CA GLU A 203 -16.11 35.13 -4.63
C GLU A 203 -16.77 34.54 -3.37
N GLU A 204 -16.80 33.21 -3.25
CA GLU A 204 -17.32 32.52 -2.05
C GLU A 204 -16.43 32.81 -0.84
N VAL A 205 -15.10 32.84 -1.03
CA VAL A 205 -14.13 33.16 0.03
C VAL A 205 -14.22 34.65 0.43
N GLU A 206 -14.42 35.56 -0.51
CA GLU A 206 -14.61 36.99 -0.21
C GLU A 206 -15.84 37.21 0.67
N LYS A 207 -16.93 36.47 0.43
CA LYS A 207 -18.15 36.52 1.26
C LYS A 207 -17.98 35.82 2.60
N ASN A 208 -17.27 34.69 2.64
CA ASN A 208 -16.97 33.96 3.87
C ASN A 208 -15.52 33.44 3.87
N PRO A 209 -14.58 34.21 4.46
CA PRO A 209 -13.16 33.87 4.47
C PRO A 209 -12.83 32.51 5.10
N GLN A 210 -13.69 32.00 6.00
CA GLN A 210 -13.49 30.69 6.64
C GLN A 210 -13.47 29.55 5.62
N LEU A 211 -14.17 29.69 4.49
CA LEU A 211 -14.21 28.67 3.43
C LEU A 211 -12.84 28.41 2.79
N ALA A 212 -11.89 29.35 2.90
CA ALA A 212 -10.51 29.18 2.42
C ALA A 212 -9.83 27.92 2.99
N VAL A 213 -10.29 27.44 4.16
CA VAL A 213 -9.84 26.19 4.78
C VAL A 213 -9.94 24.99 3.83
N TYR A 214 -10.98 24.91 3.00
CA TYR A 214 -11.16 23.78 2.07
C TYR A 214 -10.14 23.82 0.94
N THR A 215 -9.75 25.02 0.50
CA THR A 215 -8.63 25.18 -0.44
C THR A 215 -7.32 24.75 0.20
N TYR A 216 -7.04 25.22 1.43
CA TYR A 216 -5.83 24.84 2.18
C TYR A 216 -5.73 23.33 2.37
N LEU A 217 -6.79 22.69 2.90
CA LEU A 217 -6.83 21.26 3.12
C LEU A 217 -6.56 20.48 1.83
N ARG A 218 -7.20 20.85 0.72
CA ARG A 218 -7.05 20.15 -0.56
C ARG A 218 -5.70 20.36 -1.22
N GLN A 219 -5.10 21.54 -1.10
CA GLN A 219 -3.87 21.89 -1.79
C GLN A 219 -2.60 21.55 -1.00
N GLU A 220 -2.65 21.59 0.33
CA GLU A 220 -1.48 21.41 1.19
C GLU A 220 -1.47 20.06 1.91
N CYS A 221 -2.54 19.73 2.65
CA CYS A 221 -2.55 18.52 3.49
C CYS A 221 -2.93 17.26 2.70
N GLN A 222 -4.05 17.32 1.97
CA GLN A 222 -4.64 16.17 1.29
C GLN A 222 -3.98 15.85 -0.06
N ARG A 223 -3.12 16.75 -0.57
CA ARG A 223 -2.32 16.48 -1.78
C ARG A 223 -1.46 15.23 -1.62
N CYS A 224 -1.05 14.96 -0.38
CA CYS A 224 -0.17 13.85 -0.01
C CYS A 224 -0.91 12.72 0.72
N HIS A 225 -2.22 12.54 0.55
CA HIS A 225 -2.91 11.48 1.28
C HIS A 225 -2.93 10.12 0.55
N THR A 226 -3.27 9.04 1.28
CA THR A 226 -3.17 7.64 0.81
C THR A 226 -3.98 7.35 -0.48
N GLY A 227 -4.98 8.15 -0.83
CA GLY A 227 -5.75 8.01 -2.07
C GLY A 227 -5.18 8.69 -3.32
N ASN A 228 -4.10 9.48 -3.22
CA ASN A 228 -3.62 10.34 -4.31
C ASN A 228 -2.10 10.17 -4.57
N LYS A 229 -1.66 10.32 -5.83
CA LYS A 229 -0.25 10.27 -6.26
C LYS A 229 0.51 11.59 -6.05
N GLY A 230 -0.15 12.66 -5.58
CA GLY A 230 0.49 13.99 -5.49
C GLY A 230 0.79 14.57 -6.87
N ARG A 231 1.61 15.64 -6.93
CA ARG A 231 1.87 16.40 -8.17
C ARG A 231 2.96 15.79 -9.07
N GLN A 232 3.60 14.69 -8.65
CA GLN A 232 4.65 14.01 -9.40
C GLN A 232 5.81 14.95 -9.83
N LYS A 233 6.20 15.86 -8.92
CA LYS A 233 7.32 16.80 -9.07
C LYS A 233 8.36 16.54 -7.98
N ARG A 234 9.56 17.10 -8.12
CA ARG A 234 10.62 17.00 -7.09
C ARG A 234 10.07 17.41 -5.72
N GLY A 235 10.25 16.55 -4.72
CA GLY A 235 9.74 16.75 -3.35
C GLY A 235 8.29 16.32 -3.12
N ASP A 236 7.53 15.98 -4.18
CA ASP A 236 6.14 15.51 -4.13
C ASP A 236 5.92 14.23 -4.98
N PHE A 237 7.03 13.59 -5.37
CA PHE A 237 7.02 12.33 -6.11
C PHE A 237 6.97 11.17 -5.12
N ARG A 238 5.91 10.37 -5.21
CA ARG A 238 5.61 9.28 -4.28
C ARG A 238 4.52 8.39 -4.83
N GLY A 239 4.20 7.37 -4.04
CA GLY A 239 3.19 6.38 -4.35
C GLY A 239 1.85 6.73 -3.79
N MET A 240 1.02 5.71 -3.77
CA MET A 240 -0.35 5.78 -3.31
C MET A 240 -0.59 4.65 -2.32
N GLY A 241 -1.40 4.91 -1.31
CA GLY A 241 -1.72 3.93 -0.28
C GLY A 241 -0.51 3.62 0.58
N CYS A 242 -0.27 2.34 0.80
CA CYS A 242 0.80 1.87 1.68
C CYS A 242 2.18 2.20 1.12
N SER A 243 2.36 2.17 -0.20
CA SER A 243 3.65 2.44 -0.86
C SER A 243 4.08 3.89 -0.76
N ALA A 244 3.16 4.81 -0.48
CA ALA A 244 3.47 6.22 -0.31
C ALA A 244 4.43 6.49 0.87
N CYS A 245 4.42 5.64 1.89
CA CYS A 245 5.21 5.82 3.12
C CYS A 245 6.03 4.59 3.52
N HIS A 246 5.59 3.38 3.17
CA HIS A 246 6.22 2.14 3.65
C HIS A 246 7.14 1.47 2.63
N ILE A 247 7.28 2.05 1.43
CA ILE A 247 8.17 1.56 0.39
C ILE A 247 9.09 2.70 -0.01
N PRO A 248 10.42 2.52 0.07
CA PRO A 248 11.35 3.53 -0.42
C PRO A 248 11.11 3.72 -1.91
N TYR A 249 10.95 4.98 -2.31
CA TYR A 249 10.90 5.36 -3.71
C TYR A 249 12.30 5.25 -4.30
N SER A 250 12.52 4.24 -5.15
CA SER A 250 13.74 4.04 -5.95
C SER A 250 13.59 4.65 -7.33
#